data_AF-A0A9P7IZU9-F1
#
_entry.id   AF-A0A9P7IZU9-F1
#
_cell.length_a   1.000
_cell.length_b   1.000
_cell.length_c   1.000
_cell.angle_alpha   90.00
_cell.angle_beta   90.00
_cell.angle_gamma   90.00
#
_symmetry.space_group_name_H-M   'P 1'
#
loop_
_entity.id
_entity.type
_entity.pdbx_description
1 polymer ?
#
loop_
_entity_poly.entity_id
_entity_poly.type
_entity_poly.pdbx_seq_one_letter_code
_entity_poly.pdbx_strand_id
1 'polypeptide(L)'
;MTYVSNDPSFWPMIDWNIAFGYWTVATGLVVVYDWMLTLAQEIELIWGQRWSLMTALYILVRYAGIPYSVYVLKPISWCGTNSSRYQYQCSVLYANDLADRCSNVVYRAVNGMSVVVPAMLGVIMIARLHAMYQGSRTMLIFLVIIFLAINIACGVITAIGLKNTAAEELILSGVYMCYNGPDGDGQLLISMVWLLNTVWEVFALCLSVWIAVKHFRDLRRLGPLTGLTIGDCFTVLIKSHVIYFASFVCVSCIQLITFVPELENPSSNEVVILYGAAQILFSVQMFVLGPRLILSVRQYHAKLVSNSDAEFSMNSIVFEERVHVPTSSTV
;
A
#
# COMPACT_ATOMS: atom_id res chain seq x y z
N MET A 1 30.40 11.97 15.60
CA MET A 1 31.00 12.00 16.97
C MET A 1 29.86 11.71 17.95
N THR A 2 30.08 11.00 19.07
CA THR A 2 28.98 10.72 20.00
C THR A 2 28.62 11.97 20.81
N TYR A 3 27.39 12.46 20.72
CA TYR A 3 26.91 13.59 21.53
C TYR A 3 26.21 13.07 22.79
N VAL A 4 26.62 13.53 23.96
CA VAL A 4 26.07 13.11 25.25
C VAL A 4 25.52 14.33 25.99
N SER A 5 24.24 14.30 26.35
CA SER A 5 23.59 15.36 27.13
C SER A 5 22.58 14.81 28.12
N ASN A 6 22.54 15.42 29.32
CA ASN A 6 21.57 15.12 30.38
C ASN A 6 20.64 16.31 30.66
N ASP A 7 20.50 17.22 29.70
CA ASP A 7 19.65 18.40 29.85
C ASP A 7 18.16 17.99 29.82
N PRO A 8 17.35 18.35 30.85
CA PRO A 8 15.91 18.12 30.85
C PRO A 8 15.15 18.74 29.68
N SER A 9 15.75 19.71 28.97
CA SER A 9 15.17 20.30 27.75
C SER A 9 14.86 19.27 26.67
N PHE A 10 15.49 18.09 26.70
CA PHE A 10 15.24 16.99 25.77
C PHE A 10 14.13 16.02 26.20
N TRP A 11 13.55 16.16 27.39
CA TRP A 11 12.48 15.26 27.86
C TRP A 11 11.23 15.23 26.96
N PRO A 12 10.73 16.36 26.43
CA PRO A 12 9.58 16.33 25.52
C PRO A 12 9.84 15.49 24.26
N MET A 13 11.07 15.51 23.74
CA MET A 13 11.49 14.68 22.61
C MET A 13 11.51 13.20 22.99
N ILE A 14 12.02 12.86 24.17
CA ILE A 14 12.01 11.47 24.68
C ILE A 14 10.56 10.97 24.83
N ASP A 15 9.68 11.77 25.44
CA ASP A 15 8.27 11.42 25.65
C ASP A 15 7.53 11.23 24.31
N TRP A 16 7.77 12.12 23.34
CA TRP A 16 7.26 12.00 21.97
C TRP A 16 7.66 10.67 21.32
N ASN A 17 8.94 10.29 21.47
CA ASN A 17 9.47 9.05 20.91
C ASN A 17 8.83 7.81 21.54
N ILE A 18 8.62 7.84 22.86
CA ILE A 18 7.93 6.77 23.59
C ILE A 18 6.49 6.64 23.08
N ALA A 19 5.77 7.76 22.96
CA ALA A 19 4.39 7.77 22.44
C ALA A 19 4.30 7.20 21.02
N PHE A 20 5.20 7.61 20.13
CA PHE A 20 5.28 7.09 18.76
C PHE A 20 5.64 5.60 18.71
N GLY A 21 6.45 5.12 19.65
CA GLY A 21 6.76 3.70 19.84
C GLY A 21 5.51 2.84 20.06
N TYR A 22 4.50 3.32 20.79
CA TYR A 22 3.24 2.58 20.97
C TYR A 22 2.44 2.48 19.67
N TRP A 23 2.32 3.57 18.90
CA TRP A 23 1.64 3.57 17.59
C TRP A 23 2.31 2.64 16.59
N THR A 24 3.62 2.59 16.65
CA THR A 24 4.45 1.69 15.87
C THR A 24 4.17 0.22 16.19
N VAL A 25 4.10 -0.14 17.47
CA VAL A 25 3.71 -1.50 17.92
C VAL A 25 2.29 -1.83 17.46
N ALA A 26 1.34 -0.90 17.63
CA ALA A 26 -0.03 -1.07 17.15
C ALA A 26 -0.08 -1.31 15.63
N THR A 27 0.71 -0.56 14.86
CA THR A 27 0.84 -0.72 13.42
C THR A 27 1.33 -2.11 13.03
N GLY A 28 2.38 -2.61 13.69
CA GLY A 28 2.89 -3.96 13.46
C GLY A 28 1.86 -5.03 13.78
N LEU A 29 1.13 -4.88 14.89
CA LEU A 29 0.05 -5.78 15.27
C LEU A 29 -1.07 -5.83 14.22
N VAL A 30 -1.49 -4.68 13.67
CA VAL A 30 -2.51 -4.62 12.62
C VAL A 30 -2.07 -5.38 11.37
N VAL A 31 -0.82 -5.21 10.93
CA VAL A 31 -0.28 -5.91 9.74
C VAL A 31 -0.19 -7.42 9.98
N VAL A 32 0.31 -7.84 11.14
CA VAL A 32 0.43 -9.26 11.49
C VAL A 32 -0.94 -9.90 11.65
N TYR A 33 -1.88 -9.21 12.30
CA TYR A 33 -3.25 -9.68 12.48
C TYR A 33 -3.94 -9.87 11.13
N ASP A 34 -3.81 -8.90 10.22
CA ASP A 34 -4.33 -9.03 8.86
C ASP A 34 -3.71 -10.21 8.11
N TRP A 35 -2.39 -10.41 8.25
CA TRP A 35 -1.67 -11.54 7.67
C TRP A 35 -2.23 -12.88 8.16
N MET A 36 -2.44 -13.04 9.47
CA MET A 36 -3.00 -14.26 10.04
C MET A 36 -4.42 -14.54 9.51
N LEU A 37 -5.25 -13.50 9.36
CA LEU A 37 -6.63 -13.66 8.89
C LEU A 37 -6.72 -14.07 7.41
N THR A 38 -5.82 -13.60 6.55
CA THR A 38 -5.88 -13.93 5.12
C THR A 38 -5.09 -15.18 4.75
N LEU A 39 -4.24 -15.70 5.63
CA LEU A 39 -3.33 -16.81 5.33
C LEU A 39 -4.05 -18.05 4.78
N ALA A 40 -5.20 -18.42 5.37
CA ALA A 40 -5.98 -19.56 4.88
C ALA A 40 -6.46 -19.37 3.43
N GLN A 41 -6.94 -18.17 3.11
CA GLN A 41 -7.39 -17.83 1.75
C GLN A 41 -6.22 -17.74 0.77
N GLU A 42 -5.04 -17.28 1.22
CA GLU A 42 -3.84 -17.20 0.39
C GLU A 42 -3.36 -18.59 -0.02
N ILE A 43 -3.32 -19.55 0.91
CA ILE A 43 -2.94 -20.94 0.64
C ILE A 43 -3.80 -21.54 -0.47
N GLU A 44 -5.11 -21.32 -0.41
CA GLU A 44 -6.05 -21.85 -1.40
C GLU A 44 -5.98 -21.10 -2.75
N LEU A 45 -6.02 -19.76 -2.74
CA LEU A 45 -6.21 -18.95 -3.96
C LEU A 45 -4.91 -18.55 -4.67
N ILE A 46 -3.77 -18.63 -3.98
CA ILE A 46 -2.48 -18.15 -4.50
C ILE A 46 -1.51 -19.31 -4.66
N TRP A 47 -1.30 -20.10 -3.61
CA TRP A 47 -0.33 -21.19 -3.64
C TRP A 47 -0.81 -22.38 -4.47
N GLY A 48 -2.13 -22.60 -4.57
CA GLY A 48 -2.73 -23.63 -5.42
C GLY A 48 -2.84 -23.28 -6.91
N GLN A 49 -2.51 -22.05 -7.33
CA GLN A 49 -2.76 -21.56 -8.68
C GLN A 49 -1.48 -21.31 -9.49
N ARG A 50 -1.60 -21.20 -10.82
CA ARG A 50 -0.46 -20.90 -11.71
C ARG A 50 0.11 -19.51 -11.41
N TRP A 51 1.44 -19.44 -11.38
CA TRP A 51 2.17 -18.20 -11.13
C TRP A 51 1.91 -17.19 -12.25
N SER A 52 1.45 -16.00 -11.87
CA SER A 52 1.24 -14.86 -12.76
C SER A 52 2.02 -13.65 -12.24
N LEU A 53 2.27 -12.65 -13.09
CA LEU A 53 2.91 -11.40 -12.67
C LEU A 53 2.19 -10.76 -11.48
N MET A 54 0.85 -10.78 -11.48
CA MET A 54 0.04 -10.31 -10.35
C MET A 54 0.25 -11.11 -9.06
N THR A 55 0.52 -12.41 -9.19
CA THR A 55 0.86 -13.27 -8.04
C THR A 55 2.22 -12.90 -7.46
N ALA A 56 3.21 -12.67 -8.32
CA ALA A 56 4.53 -12.22 -7.87
C ALA A 56 4.46 -10.83 -7.21
N LEU A 57 3.75 -9.87 -7.82
CA LEU A 57 3.52 -8.55 -7.22
C LEU A 57 2.81 -8.65 -5.86
N TYR A 58 1.81 -9.52 -5.75
CA TYR A 58 1.10 -9.78 -4.49
C TYR A 58 2.06 -10.28 -3.41
N ILE A 59 2.82 -11.34 -3.69
CA ILE A 59 3.75 -11.94 -2.73
C ILE A 59 4.79 -10.90 -2.32
N LEU A 60 5.35 -10.16 -3.26
CA LEU A 60 6.33 -9.11 -2.95
C LEU A 60 5.76 -8.03 -2.03
N VAL A 61 4.59 -7.47 -2.34
CA VAL A 61 3.96 -6.44 -1.48
C VAL A 61 3.61 -7.01 -0.09
N ARG A 62 3.08 -8.24 -0.05
CA ARG A 62 2.64 -8.88 1.19
C ARG A 62 3.82 -9.18 2.12
N TYR A 63 4.85 -9.82 1.58
CA TYR A 63 6.02 -10.24 2.35
C TYR A 63 7.05 -9.12 2.53
N ALA A 64 6.97 -8.01 1.77
CA ALA A 64 7.69 -6.77 2.09
C ALA A 64 7.14 -6.08 3.34
N GLY A 65 5.83 -6.22 3.61
CA GLY A 65 5.18 -5.61 4.77
C GLY A 65 5.63 -6.19 6.12
N ILE A 66 6.02 -7.47 6.16
CA ILE A 66 6.49 -8.13 7.38
C ILE A 66 7.84 -7.57 7.86
N PRO A 67 8.93 -7.55 7.07
CA PRO A 67 10.18 -6.93 7.49
C PRO A 67 10.02 -5.41 7.67
N TYR A 68 9.16 -4.75 6.88
CA TYR A 68 8.87 -3.33 7.09
C TYR A 68 8.20 -3.08 8.44
N SER A 69 7.17 -3.85 8.81
CA SER A 69 6.48 -3.72 10.10
C SER A 69 7.39 -4.10 11.28
N VAL A 70 8.16 -5.17 11.17
CA VAL A 70 9.14 -5.59 12.20
C VAL A 70 10.26 -4.57 12.37
N TYR A 71 10.69 -3.91 11.30
CA TYR A 71 11.66 -2.82 11.40
C TYR A 71 11.05 -1.53 11.92
N VAL A 72 9.81 -1.22 11.52
CA VAL A 72 9.03 -0.13 12.11
C VAL A 72 8.95 -0.35 13.62
N LEU A 73 8.80 -1.57 14.15
CA LEU A 73 8.86 -1.84 15.61
C LEU A 73 10.15 -1.36 16.31
N LYS A 74 11.27 -1.13 15.60
CA LYS A 74 12.36 -0.31 16.15
C LYS A 74 11.84 1.13 16.12
N PRO A 75 11.66 1.82 17.25
CA PRO A 75 11.03 3.14 17.27
C PRO A 75 11.84 4.14 16.43
N ILE A 76 11.50 4.23 15.15
CA ILE A 76 11.95 5.26 14.22
C ILE A 76 10.98 6.40 14.43
N SER A 77 11.39 7.34 15.24
CA SER A 77 10.61 8.50 15.60
C SER A 77 11.17 9.73 14.91
N TRP A 78 10.26 10.58 14.44
CA TRP A 78 10.64 11.89 13.93
C TRP A 78 10.88 12.81 15.13
N CYS A 79 12.10 13.27 15.33
CA CYS A 79 12.44 14.22 16.38
C CYS A 79 12.57 15.62 15.80
N GLY A 80 11.76 16.54 16.33
CA GLY A 80 11.98 17.97 16.13
C GLY A 80 13.05 18.47 17.11
N THR A 81 13.95 19.32 16.64
CA THR A 81 14.79 20.13 17.54
C THR A 81 14.08 21.46 17.81
N ASN A 82 14.47 22.17 18.88
CA ASN A 82 13.92 23.49 19.24
C ASN A 82 14.15 24.60 18.18
N SER A 83 14.84 24.29 17.07
CA SER A 83 14.94 25.16 15.91
C SER A 83 13.85 24.78 14.89
N SER A 84 12.77 25.56 14.92
CA SER A 84 11.48 25.51 14.20
C SER A 84 11.53 25.45 12.67
N ARG A 85 12.37 24.59 12.08
CA ARG A 85 12.43 24.45 10.62
C ARG A 85 12.88 23.08 10.10
N TYR A 86 13.26 22.14 10.96
CA TYR A 86 13.82 20.86 10.51
C TYR A 86 13.31 19.67 11.33
N GLN A 87 12.62 18.75 10.65
CA GLN A 87 12.12 17.49 11.17
C GLN A 87 13.11 16.37 10.83
N TYR A 88 13.68 15.72 11.84
CA TYR A 88 14.75 14.73 11.66
C TYR A 88 14.26 13.32 11.99
N GLN A 89 14.85 12.31 11.35
CA GLN A 89 14.54 10.91 11.62
C GLN A 89 15.51 10.37 12.67
N CYS A 90 14.99 9.97 13.83
CA CYS A 90 15.75 9.36 14.90
C CYS A 90 15.29 7.92 15.12
N SER A 91 16.18 7.06 15.60
CA SER A 91 15.79 5.73 16.07
C SER A 91 16.21 5.54 17.52
N VAL A 92 15.24 5.29 18.41
CA VAL A 92 15.53 4.97 19.82
C VAL A 92 15.91 3.49 19.90
N LEU A 93 17.09 3.23 20.46
CA LEU A 93 17.61 1.88 20.62
C LEU A 93 17.57 1.48 22.08
N TYR A 94 16.80 0.44 22.37
CA TYR A 94 16.87 -0.22 23.67
C TYR A 94 18.20 -0.95 23.79
N ALA A 95 18.84 -0.82 24.96
CA ALA A 95 20.26 -1.02 25.23
C ALA A 95 20.87 -2.43 24.96
N ASN A 96 20.14 -3.36 24.34
CA ASN A 96 20.50 -4.78 24.29
C ASN A 96 20.94 -5.28 22.91
N ASP A 97 20.88 -4.47 21.84
CA ASP A 97 21.23 -4.93 20.48
C ASP A 97 22.72 -4.64 20.19
N LEU A 98 23.56 -5.67 20.36
CA LEU A 98 25.03 -5.58 20.27
C LEU A 98 25.57 -5.52 18.83
N ALA A 99 24.70 -5.55 17.81
CA ALA A 99 25.09 -5.52 16.40
C ALA A 99 24.85 -4.13 15.79
N ASP A 100 25.95 -3.37 15.63
CA ASP A 100 26.06 -2.14 14.84
C ASP A 100 25.00 -1.05 15.19
N ARG A 101 25.29 -0.30 16.26
CA ARG A 101 24.34 0.58 16.97
C ARG A 101 23.67 1.60 16.06
N CYS A 102 24.27 2.07 14.97
CA CYS A 102 23.59 2.88 13.94
C CYS A 102 23.87 2.36 12.52
N SER A 103 23.24 1.24 12.14
CA SER A 103 23.48 0.65 10.82
C SER A 103 22.87 1.48 9.67
N ASN A 104 23.74 2.16 8.92
CA ASN A 104 23.41 2.86 7.68
C ASN A 104 22.76 1.95 6.62
N VAL A 105 23.07 0.65 6.65
CA VAL A 105 22.51 -0.33 5.70
C VAL A 105 21.00 -0.46 5.89
N VAL A 106 20.55 -0.52 7.15
CA VAL A 106 19.14 -0.72 7.44
C VAL A 106 18.33 0.56 7.21
N TYR A 107 18.89 1.72 7.56
CA TYR A 107 18.30 3.02 7.21
C TYR A 107 18.11 3.17 5.69
N ARG A 108 19.13 2.82 4.90
CA ARG A 108 19.05 2.86 3.43
C ARG A 108 18.04 1.87 2.89
N ALA A 109 17.98 0.66 3.43
CA ALA A 109 17.00 -0.34 3.01
C ALA A 109 15.57 0.16 3.19
N VAL A 110 15.26 0.78 4.33
CA VAL A 110 13.89 1.20 4.66
C VAL A 110 13.43 2.43 3.90
N ASN A 111 14.32 3.39 3.70
CA ASN A 111 14.07 4.50 2.78
C ASN A 111 14.00 4.03 1.32
N GLY A 112 14.72 2.97 0.94
CA GLY A 112 14.52 2.33 -0.37
C GLY A 112 13.11 1.75 -0.52
N MET A 113 12.58 1.14 0.55
CA MET A 113 11.22 0.58 0.54
C MET A 113 10.13 1.63 0.32
N SER A 114 10.34 2.88 0.73
CA SER A 114 9.38 3.97 0.50
C SER A 114 9.24 4.34 -0.98
N VAL A 115 10.18 3.93 -1.84
CA VAL A 115 10.05 4.07 -3.31
C VAL A 115 9.49 2.78 -3.92
N VAL A 116 10.01 1.63 -3.49
CA VAL A 116 9.65 0.33 -4.07
C VAL A 116 8.18 -0.01 -3.82
N VAL A 117 7.66 0.18 -2.61
CA VAL A 117 6.29 -0.22 -2.29
C VAL A 117 5.25 0.63 -3.03
N PRO A 118 5.32 1.97 -3.07
CA PRO A 118 4.44 2.77 -3.93
C PRO A 118 4.57 2.42 -5.40
N ALA A 119 5.78 2.11 -5.89
CA ALA A 119 5.95 1.69 -7.28
C ALA A 119 5.15 0.41 -7.57
N MET A 120 5.25 -0.59 -6.70
CA MET A 120 4.52 -1.85 -6.85
C MET A 120 3.00 -1.64 -6.80
N LEU A 121 2.52 -0.81 -5.87
CA LEU A 121 1.10 -0.44 -5.78
C LEU A 121 0.63 0.34 -7.02
N GLY A 122 1.48 1.22 -7.55
CA GLY A 122 1.24 1.94 -8.79
C GLY A 122 1.08 1.02 -9.99
N VAL A 123 1.89 -0.04 -10.10
CA VAL A 123 1.72 -1.08 -11.14
C VAL A 123 0.38 -1.79 -10.99
N ILE A 124 -0.05 -2.11 -9.77
CA ILE A 124 -1.37 -2.70 -9.50
C ILE A 124 -2.49 -1.73 -9.92
N MET A 125 -2.33 -0.43 -9.64
CA MET A 125 -3.27 0.61 -10.05
C MET A 125 -3.37 0.71 -11.58
N ILE A 126 -2.24 0.70 -12.30
CA ILE A 126 -2.22 0.73 -13.78
C ILE A 126 -2.95 -0.47 -14.35
N ALA A 127 -2.68 -1.67 -13.84
CA ALA A 127 -3.33 -2.86 -14.36
C ALA A 127 -4.85 -2.86 -14.15
N ARG A 128 -5.31 -2.36 -13.00
CA ARG A 128 -6.74 -2.18 -12.71
C ARG A 128 -7.36 -1.14 -13.64
N LEU A 129 -6.69 0.00 -13.83
CA LEU A 129 -7.17 1.05 -14.72
C LEU A 129 -7.22 0.57 -16.18
N HIS A 130 -6.22 -0.20 -16.61
CA HIS A 130 -6.19 -0.85 -17.92
C HIS A 130 -7.37 -1.81 -18.11
N ALA A 131 -7.71 -2.61 -17.08
CA ALA A 131 -8.90 -3.46 -17.11
C ALA A 131 -10.20 -2.65 -17.21
N MET A 132 -10.30 -1.52 -16.49
CA MET A 132 -11.45 -0.62 -16.60
C MET A 132 -11.58 0.03 -17.99
N TYR A 133 -10.46 0.28 -18.68
CA TYR A 133 -10.41 0.80 -20.04
C TYR A 133 -10.49 -0.30 -21.12
N GLN A 134 -11.10 -1.45 -20.80
CA GLN A 134 -11.32 -2.57 -21.72
C GLN A 134 -10.03 -3.09 -22.38
N GLY A 135 -8.88 -2.97 -21.71
CA GLY A 135 -7.61 -3.45 -22.24
C GLY A 135 -7.01 -2.58 -23.37
N SER A 136 -7.35 -1.29 -23.42
CA SER A 136 -6.79 -0.37 -24.42
C SER A 136 -5.28 -0.21 -24.28
N ARG A 137 -4.54 -0.69 -25.29
CA ARG A 137 -3.07 -0.61 -25.34
C ARG A 137 -2.56 0.83 -25.35
N THR A 138 -3.26 1.74 -26.01
CA THR A 138 -2.88 3.16 -26.07
C THR A 138 -2.94 3.80 -24.69
N MET A 139 -3.99 3.48 -23.91
CA MET A 139 -4.11 3.97 -22.54
C MET A 139 -3.03 3.37 -21.64
N LEU A 140 -2.72 2.08 -21.79
CA LEU A 140 -1.64 1.44 -21.04
C LEU A 140 -0.30 2.12 -21.27
N ILE A 141 0.07 2.38 -22.53
CA ILE A 141 1.32 3.05 -22.89
C ILE A 141 1.38 4.43 -22.24
N PHE A 142 0.30 5.21 -22.34
CA PHE A 142 0.20 6.53 -21.72
C PHE A 142 0.39 6.49 -20.20
N LEU A 143 -0.27 5.56 -19.51
CA LEU A 143 -0.15 5.39 -18.05
C LEU A 143 1.27 4.99 -17.64
N VAL A 144 1.88 4.05 -18.36
CA VAL A 144 3.23 3.56 -18.08
C VAL A 144 4.27 4.67 -18.25
N ILE A 145 4.14 5.52 -19.26
CA ILE A 145 5.07 6.65 -19.49
C ILE A 145 5.02 7.64 -18.32
N ILE A 146 3.82 8.09 -17.92
CA ILE A 146 3.67 9.05 -16.82
C ILE A 146 4.17 8.44 -15.51
N PHE A 147 3.80 7.20 -15.24
CA PHE A 147 4.21 6.48 -14.05
C PHE A 147 5.73 6.32 -13.96
N LEU A 148 6.39 5.91 -15.05
CA LEU A 148 7.84 5.79 -15.10
C LEU A 148 8.53 7.12 -14.84
N ALA A 149 8.06 8.21 -15.45
CA ALA A 149 8.63 9.54 -15.23
C ALA A 149 8.59 9.96 -13.75
N ILE A 150 7.44 9.74 -13.09
CA ILE A 150 7.27 10.04 -11.66
C ILE A 150 8.18 9.16 -10.80
N ASN A 151 8.24 7.84 -11.05
CA ASN A 151 9.06 6.94 -10.25
C ASN A 151 10.56 7.19 -10.41
N ILE A 152 11.01 7.54 -11.61
CA ILE A 152 12.42 7.91 -11.85
C ILE A 152 12.75 9.17 -11.05
N ALA A 153 11.89 10.19 -11.07
CA ALA A 153 12.07 11.40 -10.26
C ALA A 153 12.13 11.07 -8.76
N CYS A 154 11.18 10.28 -8.24
CA CYS A 154 11.18 9.85 -6.84
C CYS A 154 12.45 9.08 -6.46
N GLY A 155 12.92 8.18 -7.33
CA GLY A 155 14.15 7.41 -7.11
C GLY A 155 15.39 8.30 -7.05
N VAL A 156 15.50 9.27 -7.96
CA VAL A 156 16.62 10.24 -7.98
C VAL A 156 16.63 11.10 -6.72
N ILE A 157 15.47 11.65 -6.34
CA ILE A 157 15.34 12.48 -5.11
C ILE A 157 15.74 11.67 -3.87
N THR A 158 15.27 10.42 -3.76
CA THR A 158 15.60 9.53 -2.65
C THR A 158 17.09 9.19 -2.62
N ALA A 159 17.70 8.93 -3.77
CA ALA A 159 19.14 8.64 -3.86
C ALA A 159 20.00 9.84 -3.43
N ILE A 160 19.59 11.06 -3.79
CA ILE A 160 20.24 12.30 -3.34
C ILE A 160 20.11 12.43 -1.81
N GLY A 161 18.91 12.23 -1.27
CA GLY A 161 18.67 12.25 0.18
C GLY A 161 19.55 11.26 0.93
N LEU A 162 19.59 10.00 0.48
CA LEU A 162 20.40 8.95 1.11
C LEU A 162 21.91 9.21 1.05
N LYS A 163 22.41 9.86 0.00
CA LYS A 163 23.84 10.18 -0.12
C LYS A 163 24.29 11.22 0.91
N ASN A 164 23.41 12.14 1.29
CA ASN A 164 23.71 13.27 2.17
C ASN A 164 23.41 12.99 3.64
N THR A 165 23.04 11.76 3.99
CA THR A 165 22.75 11.35 5.37
C THR A 165 23.98 10.73 6.02
N ALA A 166 24.38 11.28 7.15
CA ALA A 166 25.37 10.70 8.05
C ALA A 166 24.67 10.28 9.35
N ALA A 167 24.95 9.07 9.82
CA ALA A 167 24.45 8.57 11.09
C ALA A 167 25.38 9.04 12.22
N GLU A 168 24.83 9.74 13.19
CA GLU A 168 25.50 10.09 14.44
C GLU A 168 24.81 9.43 15.63
N GLU A 169 25.59 9.09 16.65
CA GLU A 169 25.10 8.50 17.89
C GLU A 169 24.83 9.61 18.91
N LEU A 170 23.62 9.60 19.49
CA LEU A 170 23.15 10.55 20.50
C LEU A 170 22.81 9.81 21.79
N ILE A 171 23.33 10.27 22.93
CA ILE A 171 23.01 9.75 24.26
C ILE A 171 22.32 10.86 25.06
N LEU A 172 21.02 10.72 25.27
CA LEU A 172 20.16 11.70 25.93
C LEU A 172 19.63 11.16 27.24
N SER A 173 20.09 11.69 28.38
CA SER A 173 19.68 11.23 29.71
C SER A 173 19.79 9.70 29.88
N GLY A 174 20.85 9.10 29.33
CA GLY A 174 21.09 7.65 29.34
C GLY A 174 20.31 6.84 28.28
N VAL A 175 19.45 7.47 27.48
CA VAL A 175 18.76 6.85 26.35
C VAL A 175 19.65 6.93 25.11
N TYR A 176 19.91 5.78 24.49
CA TYR A 176 20.66 5.68 23.24
C TYR A 176 19.74 5.94 22.04
N MET A 177 20.15 6.87 21.18
CA MET A 177 19.44 7.19 19.94
C MET A 177 20.42 7.28 18.77
N CYS A 178 19.96 6.91 17.58
CA CYS A 178 20.64 7.29 16.34
C CYS A 178 19.99 8.52 15.75
N TYR A 179 20.84 9.46 15.37
CA TYR A 179 20.50 10.67 14.65
C TYR A 179 20.95 10.49 13.20
N ASN A 180 20.00 10.37 12.26
CA ASN A 180 20.29 10.38 10.84
C ASN A 180 19.86 11.74 10.29
N GLY A 181 20.68 12.75 10.56
CA GLY A 181 20.48 14.10 10.05
C GLY A 181 20.98 14.20 8.61
N PRO A 182 20.15 14.63 7.65
CA PRO A 182 20.70 15.20 6.43
C PRO A 182 21.33 16.55 6.78
N ASP A 183 22.54 16.80 6.30
CA ASP A 183 23.07 18.16 6.27
C ASP A 183 22.23 18.96 5.24
N GLY A 184 21.21 19.73 5.67
CA GLY A 184 20.42 20.65 4.82
C GLY A 184 18.95 20.25 4.54
N ASP A 185 18.49 20.45 3.30
CA ASP A 185 17.08 20.42 2.82
C ASP A 185 16.41 19.02 2.76
N GLY A 186 16.79 18.07 3.61
CA GLY A 186 16.30 16.68 3.51
C GLY A 186 14.79 16.51 3.67
N GLN A 187 14.15 17.32 4.53
CA GLN A 187 12.70 17.30 4.70
C GLN A 187 11.95 17.73 3.42
N LEU A 188 12.51 18.70 2.68
CA LEU A 188 11.93 19.17 1.43
C LEU A 188 12.01 18.09 0.34
N LEU A 189 13.11 17.33 0.27
CA LEU A 189 13.24 16.20 -0.65
C LEU A 189 12.20 15.10 -0.36
N ILE A 190 11.98 14.79 0.92
CA ILE A 190 10.97 13.81 1.34
C ILE A 190 9.57 14.30 0.93
N SER A 191 9.21 15.53 1.29
CA SER A 191 7.92 16.13 0.91
C SER A 191 7.69 16.14 -0.60
N MET A 192 8.72 16.38 -1.41
CA MET A 192 8.63 16.30 -2.87
C MET A 192 8.26 14.90 -3.37
N VAL A 193 8.85 13.83 -2.80
CA VAL A 193 8.52 12.45 -3.16
C VAL A 193 7.05 12.13 -2.84
N TRP A 194 6.58 12.53 -1.66
CA TRP A 194 5.18 12.34 -1.26
C TRP A 194 4.21 13.10 -2.16
N LEU A 195 4.56 14.32 -2.54
CA LEU A 195 3.76 15.15 -3.44
C LEU A 195 3.65 14.49 -4.82
N LEU A 196 4.77 14.02 -5.38
CA LEU A 196 4.81 13.33 -6.67
C LEU A 196 3.94 12.05 -6.67
N ASN A 197 4.01 11.25 -5.61
CA ASN A 197 3.16 10.06 -5.45
C ASN A 197 1.68 10.44 -5.34
N THR A 198 1.35 11.50 -4.59
CA THR A 198 -0.03 11.99 -4.46
C THR A 198 -0.58 12.49 -5.80
N VAL A 199 0.23 13.19 -6.59
CA VAL A 199 -0.15 13.63 -7.95
C VAL A 199 -0.53 12.42 -8.83
N TRP A 200 0.27 11.35 -8.78
CA TRP A 200 -0.04 10.11 -9.48
C TRP A 200 -1.37 9.49 -9.01
N GLU A 201 -1.61 9.42 -7.71
CA GLU A 201 -2.83 8.85 -7.15
C GLU A 201 -4.08 9.65 -7.51
N VAL A 202 -4.01 10.98 -7.43
CA VAL A 202 -5.09 11.89 -7.85
C VAL A 202 -5.38 11.71 -9.32
N PHE A 203 -4.34 11.62 -10.16
CA PHE A 203 -4.50 11.38 -11.58
C PHE A 203 -5.20 10.05 -11.87
N ALA A 204 -4.79 8.96 -11.20
CA ALA A 204 -5.43 7.65 -11.33
C ALA A 204 -6.89 7.68 -10.85
N LEU A 205 -7.18 8.36 -9.74
CA LEU A 205 -8.54 8.56 -9.24
C LEU A 205 -9.40 9.30 -10.26
N CYS A 206 -8.92 10.42 -10.82
CA CYS A 206 -9.63 11.19 -11.84
C CYS A 206 -9.99 10.34 -13.06
N LEU A 207 -9.05 9.53 -13.57
CA LEU A 207 -9.32 8.61 -14.68
C LEU A 207 -10.34 7.53 -14.29
N SER A 208 -10.26 6.97 -13.08
CA SER A 208 -11.20 5.97 -12.58
C SER A 208 -12.63 6.52 -12.44
N VAL A 209 -12.77 7.76 -11.97
CA VAL A 209 -14.06 8.45 -11.85
C VAL A 209 -14.59 8.80 -13.24
N TRP A 210 -13.74 9.26 -14.15
CA TRP A 210 -14.14 9.58 -15.52
C TRP A 210 -14.78 8.38 -16.23
N ILE A 211 -14.12 7.22 -16.17
CA ILE A 211 -14.63 6.00 -16.80
C ILE A 211 -15.90 5.49 -16.10
N ALA A 212 -15.98 5.59 -14.77
CA ALA A 212 -17.19 5.26 -14.02
C ALA A 212 -18.37 6.10 -14.49
N VAL A 213 -18.20 7.44 -14.54
CA VAL A 213 -19.24 8.38 -14.96
C VAL A 213 -19.59 8.21 -16.44
N LYS A 214 -18.62 7.87 -17.30
CA LYS A 214 -18.89 7.53 -18.71
C LYS A 214 -19.77 6.30 -18.81
N HIS A 215 -19.42 5.20 -18.13
CA HIS A 215 -20.22 3.97 -18.16
C HIS A 215 -21.64 4.16 -17.62
N PHE A 216 -21.81 4.89 -16.51
CA PHE A 216 -23.15 5.20 -15.99
C PHE A 216 -23.98 6.02 -16.97
N ARG A 217 -23.36 6.98 -17.68
CA ARG A 217 -24.05 7.76 -18.72
C ARG A 217 -24.46 6.89 -19.91
N ASP A 218 -23.60 5.97 -20.34
CA ASP A 218 -23.87 5.08 -21.46
C ASP A 218 -24.96 4.05 -21.10
N LEU A 219 -24.92 3.46 -19.90
CA LEU A 219 -25.97 2.59 -19.36
C LEU A 219 -27.33 3.29 -19.29
N ARG A 220 -27.36 4.55 -18.81
CA ARG A 220 -28.59 5.34 -18.73
C ARG A 220 -29.18 5.65 -20.11
N ARG A 221 -28.36 5.68 -21.17
CA ARG A 221 -28.80 5.92 -22.57
C ARG A 221 -29.36 4.67 -23.24
N LEU A 222 -28.94 3.46 -22.85
CA LEU A 222 -29.37 2.21 -23.51
C LEU A 222 -30.72 1.63 -23.03
N GLY A 223 -31.35 2.20 -22.00
CA GLY A 223 -32.70 1.80 -21.56
C GLY A 223 -32.78 0.42 -20.87
N PRO A 224 -33.92 0.09 -20.21
CA PRO A 224 -33.99 -0.92 -19.14
C PRO A 224 -34.13 -2.38 -19.60
N LEU A 225 -34.03 -2.69 -20.89
CA LEU A 225 -34.67 -3.86 -21.45
C LEU A 225 -33.88 -5.18 -21.43
N THR A 226 -32.59 -5.21 -21.04
CA THR A 226 -31.83 -6.50 -21.05
C THR A 226 -30.68 -6.62 -20.04
N GLY A 227 -30.44 -5.66 -19.13
CA GLY A 227 -29.12 -5.52 -18.49
C GLY A 227 -29.04 -5.45 -16.96
N LEU A 228 -30.06 -5.86 -16.20
CA LEU A 228 -30.10 -5.64 -14.75
C LEU A 228 -28.93 -6.34 -14.01
N THR A 229 -28.66 -7.61 -14.31
CA THR A 229 -27.65 -8.42 -13.62
C THR A 229 -26.20 -8.10 -14.03
N ILE A 230 -25.95 -7.80 -15.31
CA ILE A 230 -24.60 -7.44 -15.81
C ILE A 230 -24.25 -6.00 -15.41
N GLY A 231 -25.22 -5.08 -15.43
CA GLY A 231 -25.05 -3.71 -14.97
C GLY A 231 -24.69 -3.66 -13.49
N ASP A 232 -25.33 -4.48 -12.65
CA ASP A 232 -25.08 -4.52 -11.21
C ASP A 232 -23.67 -5.04 -10.88
N CYS A 233 -23.19 -6.08 -11.56
CA CYS A 233 -21.84 -6.62 -11.35
C CYS A 233 -20.74 -5.61 -11.72
N PHE A 234 -20.83 -4.99 -12.90
CA PHE A 234 -19.89 -3.93 -13.31
C PHE A 234 -20.00 -2.69 -12.40
N THR A 235 -21.20 -2.36 -11.93
CA THR A 235 -21.44 -1.26 -10.97
C THR A 235 -20.72 -1.52 -9.64
N VAL A 236 -20.84 -2.72 -9.08
CA VAL A 236 -20.16 -3.11 -7.84
C VAL A 236 -18.64 -3.13 -8.03
N LEU A 237 -18.16 -3.63 -9.16
CA LEU A 237 -16.73 -3.68 -9.49
C LEU A 237 -16.15 -2.27 -9.60
N ILE A 238 -16.78 -1.39 -10.39
CA ILE A 238 -16.37 0.02 -10.56
C ILE A 238 -16.40 0.76 -9.22
N LYS A 239 -17.45 0.58 -8.41
CA LYS A 239 -17.55 1.18 -7.07
C LYS A 239 -16.40 0.74 -6.17
N SER A 240 -16.05 -0.55 -6.19
CA SER A 240 -14.93 -1.09 -5.41
C SER A 240 -13.58 -0.51 -5.85
N HIS A 241 -13.37 -0.34 -7.15
CA HIS A 241 -12.15 0.27 -7.68
C HIS A 241 -12.03 1.76 -7.36
N VAL A 242 -13.10 2.54 -7.52
CA VAL A 242 -13.10 3.99 -7.21
C VAL A 242 -12.88 4.23 -5.72
N ILE A 243 -13.52 3.45 -4.84
CA ILE A 243 -13.31 3.56 -3.38
C ILE A 243 -11.85 3.25 -3.02
N TYR A 244 -11.24 2.26 -3.67
CA TYR A 244 -9.83 1.95 -3.47
C TYR A 244 -8.94 3.15 -3.84
N PHE A 245 -9.11 3.73 -5.04
CA PHE A 245 -8.33 4.92 -5.44
C PHE A 245 -8.58 6.12 -4.52
N ALA A 246 -9.82 6.31 -4.06
CA ALA A 246 -10.16 7.39 -3.13
C ALA A 246 -9.50 7.20 -1.76
N SER A 247 -9.43 5.96 -1.25
CA SER A 247 -8.72 5.68 0.00
C SER A 247 -7.23 5.99 -0.10
N PHE A 248 -6.60 5.73 -1.24
CA PHE A 248 -5.19 6.05 -1.48
C PHE A 248 -4.93 7.55 -1.39
N VAL A 249 -5.71 8.33 -2.16
CA VAL A 249 -5.62 9.79 -2.15
C VAL A 249 -5.87 10.36 -0.75
N CYS A 250 -6.86 9.83 -0.02
CA CYS A 250 -7.20 10.33 1.32
C CYS A 250 -6.04 10.19 2.31
N VAL A 251 -5.42 9.01 2.37
CA VAL A 251 -4.28 8.75 3.26
C VAL A 251 -3.07 9.56 2.83
N SER A 252 -2.79 9.68 1.53
CA SER A 252 -1.69 10.51 1.02
C SER A 252 -1.88 11.99 1.33
N CYS A 253 -3.12 12.50 1.27
CA CYS A 253 -3.45 13.84 1.74
C CYS A 253 -3.20 13.99 3.25
N ILE A 254 -3.62 13.02 4.08
CA ILE A 254 -3.34 13.03 5.52
C ILE A 254 -1.82 13.07 5.78
N GLN A 255 -1.04 12.30 5.04
CA GLN A 255 0.42 12.32 5.14
C GLN A 255 1.01 13.68 4.76
N LEU A 256 0.55 14.30 3.66
CA LEU A 256 0.98 15.65 3.30
C LEU A 256 0.65 16.70 4.38
N ILE A 257 -0.49 16.56 5.07
CA ILE A 257 -0.85 17.45 6.19
C ILE A 257 0.17 17.35 7.32
N THR A 258 0.74 16.16 7.59
CA THR A 258 1.76 16.02 8.63
C THR A 258 3.04 16.81 8.32
N PHE A 259 3.33 17.11 7.04
CA PHE A 259 4.48 17.91 6.62
C PHE A 259 4.24 19.43 6.67
N VAL A 260 3.05 19.89 7.06
CA VAL A 260 2.73 21.32 7.13
C VAL A 260 3.35 21.94 8.40
N PRO A 261 4.18 22.99 8.27
CA PRO A 261 4.91 23.58 9.40
C PRO A 261 4.02 24.28 10.45
N GLU A 262 2.76 24.61 10.13
CA GLU A 262 1.85 25.25 11.09
C GLU A 262 1.29 24.32 12.18
N LEU A 263 1.53 23.00 12.09
CA LEU A 263 1.24 22.03 13.16
C LEU A 263 2.39 21.87 14.19
N GLU A 264 3.44 22.70 14.12
CA GLU A 264 4.66 22.64 14.93
C GLU A 264 4.53 23.09 16.40
N ASN A 265 3.41 22.76 17.06
CA ASN A 265 3.40 22.67 18.53
C ASN A 265 3.47 21.19 18.91
N PRO A 266 4.68 20.60 18.99
CA PRO A 266 4.89 19.17 19.29
C PRO A 266 4.40 18.76 20.68
N SER A 267 3.96 19.71 21.51
CA SER A 267 3.44 19.47 22.85
C SER A 267 1.93 19.23 22.90
N SER A 268 1.19 19.33 21.79
CA SER A 268 -0.24 19.04 21.82
C SER A 268 -0.52 17.55 21.58
N ASN A 269 -1.36 16.96 22.43
CA ASN A 269 -1.79 15.56 22.29
C ASN A 269 -2.44 15.29 20.92
N GLU A 270 -3.02 16.32 20.30
CA GLU A 270 -3.67 16.24 18.99
C GLU A 270 -2.68 15.91 17.87
N VAL A 271 -1.49 16.52 17.88
CA VAL A 271 -0.46 16.27 16.85
C VAL A 271 0.07 14.84 16.99
N VAL A 272 0.31 14.35 18.22
CA VAL A 272 0.72 12.95 18.46
C VAL A 272 -0.29 11.97 17.87
N ILE A 273 -1.59 12.21 18.11
CA ILE A 273 -2.68 11.35 17.62
C ILE A 273 -2.73 11.38 16.10
N LEU A 274 -2.60 12.56 15.48
CA LEU A 274 -2.61 12.70 14.02
C LEU A 274 -1.47 11.91 13.36
N TYR A 275 -0.25 12.06 13.87
CA TYR A 275 0.94 11.35 13.36
C TYR A 275 0.82 9.84 13.54
N GLY A 276 0.38 9.39 14.72
CA GLY A 276 0.15 7.97 15.00
C GLY A 276 -0.93 7.36 14.12
N ALA A 277 -2.05 8.07 13.94
CA ALA A 277 -3.13 7.64 13.04
C ALA A 277 -2.66 7.58 11.58
N ALA A 278 -1.91 8.59 11.13
CA ALA A 278 -1.33 8.63 9.79
C ALA A 278 -0.42 7.42 9.53
N GLN A 279 0.43 7.04 10.51
CA GLN A 279 1.31 5.87 10.42
C GLN A 279 0.54 4.56 10.24
N ILE A 280 -0.53 4.36 11.03
CA ILE A 280 -1.40 3.17 10.90
C ILE A 280 -2.06 3.16 9.52
N LEU A 281 -2.69 4.27 9.12
CA LEU A 281 -3.42 4.39 7.86
C LEU A 281 -2.52 4.11 6.66
N PHE A 282 -1.29 4.64 6.68
CA PHE A 282 -0.30 4.41 5.64
C PHE A 282 0.12 2.94 5.54
N SER A 283 0.37 2.29 6.68
CA SER A 283 0.75 0.88 6.70
C SER A 283 -0.39 -0.02 6.23
N VAL A 284 -1.63 0.31 6.59
CA VAL A 284 -2.83 -0.37 6.09
C VAL A 284 -2.98 -0.17 4.58
N GLN A 285 -2.77 1.05 4.07
CA GLN A 285 -2.76 1.33 2.63
C GLN A 285 -1.74 0.50 1.88
N MET A 286 -0.51 0.46 2.38
CA MET A 286 0.59 -0.20 1.69
C MET A 286 0.48 -1.72 1.69
N PHE A 287 0.16 -2.30 2.84
CA PHE A 287 0.35 -3.75 3.07
C PHE A 287 -0.95 -4.54 3.24
N VAL A 288 -2.10 -3.86 3.44
CA VAL A 288 -3.39 -4.52 3.69
C VAL A 288 -4.37 -4.30 2.54
N LEU A 289 -4.59 -3.04 2.13
CA LEU A 289 -5.61 -2.68 1.14
C LEU A 289 -5.35 -3.32 -0.24
N GLY A 290 -4.12 -3.21 -0.75
CA GLY A 290 -3.72 -3.80 -2.04
C GLY A 290 -3.93 -5.33 -2.08
N PRO A 291 -3.34 -6.09 -1.14
CA PRO A 291 -3.52 -7.54 -1.05
C PRO A 291 -4.97 -7.98 -0.89
N ARG A 292 -5.74 -7.38 0.03
CA ARG A 292 -7.16 -7.74 0.25
C ARG A 292 -8.00 -7.56 -1.00
N LEU A 293 -7.75 -6.51 -1.76
CA LEU A 293 -8.49 -6.24 -2.99
C LEU A 293 -8.10 -7.19 -4.14
N ILE A 294 -6.91 -7.81 -4.11
CA ILE A 294 -6.54 -8.86 -5.07
C ILE A 294 -7.22 -10.17 -4.68
N LEU A 295 -7.19 -10.51 -3.39
CA LEU A 295 -7.85 -11.71 -2.86
C LEU A 295 -9.36 -11.70 -3.11
N SER A 296 -10.05 -10.57 -2.86
CA SER A 296 -11.50 -10.48 -3.06
C SER A 296 -11.91 -10.69 -4.52
N VAL A 297 -11.13 -10.18 -5.47
CA VAL A 297 -11.36 -10.38 -6.91
C VAL A 297 -11.13 -11.84 -7.30
N ARG A 298 -10.06 -12.47 -6.80
CA ARG A 298 -9.79 -13.90 -7.06
C ARG A 298 -10.86 -14.80 -6.46
N GLN A 299 -11.28 -14.52 -5.24
CA GLN A 299 -12.33 -15.27 -4.57
C GLN A 299 -13.66 -15.17 -5.33
N TYR A 300 -13.99 -13.97 -5.83
CA TYR A 300 -15.16 -13.79 -6.67
C TYR A 300 -15.07 -14.59 -7.97
N HIS A 301 -13.92 -14.54 -8.65
CA HIS A 301 -13.70 -15.33 -9.87
C HIS A 301 -13.77 -16.84 -9.60
N ALA A 302 -13.18 -17.32 -8.51
CA ALA A 302 -13.24 -18.73 -8.13
C ALA A 302 -14.68 -19.20 -7.88
N LYS A 303 -15.50 -18.39 -7.19
CA LYS A 303 -16.94 -18.65 -6.98
C LYS A 303 -17.73 -18.65 -8.29
N LEU A 304 -17.40 -17.74 -9.21
CA LEU A 304 -18.07 -17.67 -10.51
C LEU A 304 -17.79 -18.93 -11.34
N VAL A 305 -16.53 -19.38 -11.37
CA VAL A 305 -16.12 -20.62 -12.05
C VAL A 305 -16.80 -21.84 -11.41
N SER A 306 -16.79 -21.96 -10.08
CA SER A 306 -17.43 -23.10 -9.41
C SER A 306 -18.94 -23.16 -9.66
N ASN A 307 -19.61 -22.01 -9.71
CA ASN A 307 -21.04 -21.95 -10.03
C ASN A 307 -21.32 -22.32 -11.49
N SER A 308 -20.47 -21.88 -12.42
CA SER A 308 -20.58 -22.24 -13.83
C SER A 308 -20.37 -23.74 -14.05
N ASP A 309 -19.40 -24.36 -13.36
CA ASP A 309 -19.13 -25.79 -13.45
C ASP A 309 -20.25 -26.62 -12.82
N ALA A 310 -20.86 -26.15 -11.72
CA ALA A 310 -22.03 -26.78 -11.12
C ALA A 310 -23.27 -26.70 -12.04
N GLU A 311 -23.46 -25.58 -12.74
CA GLU A 311 -24.54 -25.40 -13.70
C GLU A 311 -24.34 -26.26 -14.96
N PHE A 312 -23.10 -26.39 -15.45
CA PHE A 312 -22.76 -27.29 -16.54
C PHE A 312 -22.89 -28.78 -16.14
N SER A 313 -22.54 -29.12 -14.90
CA SER A 313 -22.68 -30.46 -14.34
C SER A 313 -24.13 -30.92 -14.22
N MET A 314 -25.10 -30.01 -14.06
CA MET A 314 -26.53 -30.37 -14.04
C MET A 314 -27.13 -30.53 -15.45
N ASN A 315 -26.44 -30.03 -16.48
CA ASN A 315 -26.92 -30.02 -17.87
C ASN A 315 -26.35 -31.15 -18.74
N SER A 316 -25.59 -32.10 -18.19
CA SER A 316 -25.22 -33.31 -18.93
C SER A 316 -26.42 -34.26 -19.03
N ILE A 317 -27.27 -34.01 -20.03
CA ILE A 317 -28.35 -34.90 -20.44
C ILE A 317 -27.72 -36.22 -20.93
N VAL A 318 -27.95 -37.29 -20.17
CA VAL A 318 -27.69 -38.67 -20.59
C VAL A 318 -28.68 -39.01 -21.70
N PHE A 319 -28.19 -39.18 -22.93
CA PHE A 319 -28.99 -39.80 -23.98
C PHE A 319 -29.02 -41.31 -23.74
N GLU A 320 -30.15 -41.79 -23.25
CA GLU A 320 -30.47 -43.21 -23.20
C GLU A 320 -30.65 -43.72 -24.64
N GLU A 321 -29.76 -44.61 -25.04
CA GLU A 321 -29.67 -45.21 -26.36
C GLU A 321 -30.94 -46.04 -26.64
N ARG A 322 -31.77 -45.60 -27.59
CA ARG A 322 -32.93 -46.38 -28.04
C ARG A 322 -32.43 -47.64 -28.75
N VAL A 323 -32.59 -48.77 -28.06
CA VAL A 323 -32.46 -50.13 -28.59
C VAL A 323 -33.29 -50.27 -29.87
N HIS A 324 -32.60 -50.54 -30.98
CA HIS A 324 -33.21 -50.94 -32.24
C HIS A 324 -33.82 -52.33 -32.09
N VAL A 325 -35.16 -52.43 -32.24
CA VAL A 325 -35.87 -53.71 -32.39
C VAL A 325 -35.79 -54.12 -33.86
N PRO A 326 -35.17 -55.26 -34.21
CA PRO A 326 -35.14 -55.73 -35.59
C PRO A 326 -36.47 -56.39 -35.94
N THR A 327 -37.08 -55.93 -37.03
CA THR A 327 -38.23 -56.55 -37.70
C THR A 327 -37.80 -57.89 -38.31
N SER A 328 -38.33 -59.00 -37.79
CA SER A 328 -38.18 -60.32 -38.42
C SER A 328 -39.12 -60.43 -39.63
N SER A 329 -38.54 -60.64 -40.80
CA SER A 329 -39.23 -61.12 -42.00
C SER A 329 -39.09 -62.64 -42.11
N THR A 330 -40.21 -63.36 -42.14
CA THR A 330 -40.32 -64.67 -42.78
C THR A 330 -41.76 -64.92 -43.23
N VAL A 331 -41.88 -65.12 -44.55
CA VAL A 331 -42.82 -65.93 -45.37
C VAL A 331 -44.18 -66.28 -44.79
#